data_AF-A0A060C675-F1
#
_entry.id   AF-A0A060C675-F1
#
_cell.length_a   1.000
_cell.length_b   1.000
_cell.length_c   1.000
_cell.angle_alpha   90.00
_cell.angle_beta   90.00
_cell.angle_gamma   90.00
#
_symmetry.space_group_name_H-M   'P 1'
#
loop_
_entity.id
_entity.type
_entity.pdbx_description
1 polymer ?
#
loop_
_entity_poly.entity_id
_entity_poly.type
_entity_poly.pdbx_seq_one_letter_code
_entity_poly.pdbx_strand_id
1 'polypeptide(L)'
;NDGCDPESSSNVLIENCIFKTGDDAIAIKAGRDQDARQIGRESRNIVIRNCIFNSECNGLCIGSEMSAGVENVYMDNIRIGSVKNAIYFKSNRDRGGYIRNIYVNNIEIEHTQGAILRF
;
A
#
# COMPACT_ATOMS: atom_id res chain seq x y z
N ASN A 1 6.61 10.89 -6.25
CA ASN A 1 5.59 10.48 -7.25
C ASN A 1 5.33 9.01 -7.05
N ASP A 2 4.11 8.67 -6.67
CA ASP A 2 3.70 7.28 -6.43
C ASP A 2 3.48 6.55 -7.78
N GLY A 3 3.48 5.22 -7.75
CA GLY A 3 3.30 4.40 -8.95
C GLY A 3 1.83 4.12 -9.25
N CYS A 4 1.09 3.66 -8.25
CA CYS A 4 -0.35 3.40 -8.34
C CYS A 4 -1.02 3.64 -6.99
N ASP A 5 -2.12 4.40 -7.02
CA ASP A 5 -2.87 4.82 -5.83
C ASP A 5 -4.32 4.33 -5.85
N PRO A 6 -4.62 3.05 -5.59
CA PRO A 6 -5.99 2.61 -5.40
C PRO A 6 -6.62 3.35 -4.21
N GLU A 7 -7.47 4.34 -4.50
CA GLU A 7 -8.16 5.14 -3.51
C GLU A 7 -9.67 4.88 -3.55
N SER A 8 -10.25 4.51 -2.42
CA SER A 8 -11.68 4.21 -2.27
C SER A 8 -12.20 3.25 -3.36
N SER A 9 -11.39 2.24 -3.71
CA SER A 9 -11.56 1.38 -4.88
C SER A 9 -11.76 -0.08 -4.47
N SER A 10 -12.59 -0.81 -5.24
CA SER A 10 -12.92 -2.20 -4.94
C SER A 10 -12.65 -3.13 -6.12
N ASN A 11 -12.17 -4.33 -5.84
CA ASN A 11 -11.89 -5.38 -6.85
C ASN A 11 -10.82 -4.95 -7.84
N VAL A 12 -9.65 -4.59 -7.33
CA VAL A 12 -8.51 -4.11 -8.11
C VAL A 12 -7.50 -5.24 -8.29
N LEU A 13 -7.00 -5.41 -9.51
CA LEU A 13 -5.88 -6.30 -9.83
C LEU A 13 -4.73 -5.47 -10.40
N ILE A 14 -3.57 -5.55 -9.75
CA ILE A 14 -2.31 -4.97 -10.23
C ILE A 14 -1.35 -6.14 -10.46
N GLU A 15 -1.00 -6.41 -11.71
CA GLU A 15 -0.13 -7.54 -12.02
C GLU A 15 0.85 -7.28 -13.16
N ASN A 16 1.98 -8.00 -13.15
CA ASN A 16 2.98 -7.98 -14.22
C ASN A 16 3.55 -6.57 -14.49
N CYS A 17 3.66 -5.74 -13.45
CA CYS A 17 4.11 -4.36 -13.55
C CYS A 17 5.53 -4.17 -13.01
N ILE A 18 6.27 -3.23 -13.61
CA ILE A 18 7.55 -2.74 -13.09
C ILE A 18 7.35 -1.28 -12.68
N PHE A 19 7.45 -1.00 -11.38
CA PHE A 19 7.37 0.35 -10.85
C PHE A 19 8.77 0.96 -10.71
N LYS A 20 8.91 2.21 -11.16
CA LYS A 20 10.10 3.06 -11.00
C LYS A 20 9.63 4.43 -10.51
N THR A 21 9.68 4.65 -9.20
CA THR A 21 8.99 5.76 -8.54
C THR A 21 9.91 6.55 -7.62
N GLY A 22 9.70 7.87 -7.53
CA GLY A 22 10.39 8.71 -6.56
C GLY A 22 9.74 8.69 -5.17
N ASP A 23 8.53 8.13 -5.06
CA ASP A 23 7.87 7.88 -3.77
C ASP A 23 7.29 6.44 -3.76
N ASP A 24 6.13 6.17 -3.16
CA ASP A 24 5.63 4.80 -2.94
C ASP A 24 5.45 4.02 -4.27
N ALA A 25 5.89 2.76 -4.36
CA ALA A 25 5.65 1.97 -5.57
C ALA A 25 4.15 1.73 -5.77
N ILE A 26 3.45 1.41 -4.68
CA ILE A 26 1.99 1.40 -4.59
C ILE A 26 1.58 2.00 -3.25
N ALA A 27 0.59 2.90 -3.26
CA ALA A 27 -0.01 3.47 -2.06
C ALA A 27 -1.53 3.27 -2.04
N ILE A 28 -2.01 2.31 -1.24
CA ILE A 28 -3.45 2.07 -1.09
C ILE A 28 -4.03 3.10 -0.12
N LYS A 29 -5.09 3.79 -0.54
CA LYS A 29 -5.74 4.88 0.21
C LYS A 29 -7.26 4.66 0.28
N ALA A 30 -7.92 5.36 1.20
CA ALA A 30 -9.36 5.34 1.40
C ALA A 30 -9.80 6.70 2.00
N GLY A 31 -9.28 7.80 1.44
CA GLY A 31 -9.59 9.16 1.83
C GLY A 31 -9.10 9.55 3.23
N ARG A 32 -9.32 10.82 3.58
CA ARG A 32 -8.74 11.47 4.75
C ARG A 32 -9.79 12.02 5.72
N ASP A 33 -9.56 11.71 7.00
CA ASP A 33 -10.21 12.29 8.16
C ASP A 33 -11.76 12.27 8.08
N GLN A 34 -12.41 13.38 8.44
CA GLN A 34 -13.87 13.45 8.54
C GLN A 34 -14.57 13.21 7.21
N ASP A 35 -14.01 13.72 6.11
CA ASP A 35 -14.60 13.59 4.77
C ASP A 35 -14.74 12.11 4.39
N ALA A 36 -13.67 11.35 4.52
CA ALA A 36 -13.67 9.92 4.22
C ALA A 36 -14.53 9.10 5.20
N ARG A 37 -14.54 9.46 6.49
CA ARG A 37 -15.43 8.80 7.46
C ARG A 37 -16.92 9.03 7.14
N GLN A 38 -17.26 10.18 6.58
CA GLN A 38 -18.64 10.49 6.17
C GLN A 38 -19.00 9.79 4.86
N ILE A 39 -18.10 9.79 3.88
CA ILE A 39 -18.30 9.10 2.60
C ILE A 39 -18.37 7.58 2.81
N GLY A 40 -17.57 7.03 3.71
CA GLY A 40 -17.59 5.61 4.10
C GLY A 40 -17.20 4.66 2.96
N ARG A 41 -16.41 5.12 1.99
CA ARG A 41 -16.01 4.33 0.83
C ARG A 41 -14.61 3.77 1.01
N GLU A 42 -14.56 2.52 1.45
CA GLU A 42 -13.33 1.76 1.67
C GLU A 42 -12.54 1.48 0.38
N SER A 43 -11.26 1.16 0.54
CA SER A 43 -10.50 0.38 -0.46
C SER A 43 -10.47 -1.08 -0.05
N ARG A 44 -10.98 -1.97 -0.92
CA ARG A 44 -11.09 -3.39 -0.58
C ARG A 44 -10.93 -4.37 -1.74
N ASN A 45 -10.55 -5.60 -1.42
CA ASN A 45 -10.38 -6.69 -2.39
C ASN A 45 -9.36 -6.28 -3.47
N ILE A 46 -8.11 -6.08 -3.05
CA ILE A 46 -7.01 -5.64 -3.91
C ILE A 46 -6.00 -6.77 -3.99
N VAL A 47 -5.66 -7.19 -5.21
CA VAL A 47 -4.63 -8.19 -5.48
C VAL A 47 -3.47 -7.53 -6.20
N ILE A 48 -2.27 -7.71 -5.65
CA ILE A 48 -1.01 -7.23 -6.22
C ILE A 48 -0.11 -8.44 -6.44
N ARG A 49 0.26 -8.76 -7.69
CA ARG A 49 1.09 -9.95 -7.94
C ARG A 49 2.06 -9.84 -9.11
N ASN A 50 3.15 -10.59 -9.05
CA ASN A 50 4.12 -10.69 -10.15
C ASN A 50 4.71 -9.33 -10.56
N CYS A 51 5.05 -8.48 -9.58
CA CYS A 51 5.55 -7.13 -9.84
C CYS A 51 6.98 -6.95 -9.34
N ILE A 52 7.65 -5.94 -9.91
CA ILE A 52 8.96 -5.47 -9.46
C ILE A 52 8.84 -4.02 -8.97
N PHE A 53 9.24 -3.77 -7.73
CA PHE A 53 9.15 -2.45 -7.09
C PHE A 53 10.54 -1.81 -6.99
N ASN A 54 10.78 -0.76 -7.76
CA ASN A 54 11.94 0.11 -7.62
C ASN A 54 11.47 1.49 -7.18
N SER A 55 11.55 1.77 -5.88
CA SER A 55 11.07 3.01 -5.26
C SER A 55 12.18 3.68 -4.46
N GLU A 56 12.28 5.00 -4.51
CA GLU A 56 13.17 5.77 -3.63
C GLU A 56 12.63 5.88 -2.18
N CYS A 57 11.33 5.59 -1.96
CA CYS A 57 10.67 5.63 -0.67
C CYS A 57 10.23 4.25 -0.20
N ASN A 58 9.00 3.81 -0.49
CA ASN A 58 8.48 2.56 0.05
C ASN A 58 7.98 1.61 -1.05
N GLY A 59 8.05 0.31 -0.78
CA GLY A 59 7.49 -0.73 -1.66
C GLY A 59 5.96 -0.67 -1.66
N LEU A 60 5.32 -1.44 -0.77
CA LEU A 60 3.89 -1.30 -0.52
C LEU A 60 3.65 -0.31 0.61
N CYS A 61 2.81 0.68 0.35
CA CYS A 61 2.23 1.55 1.35
C CYS A 61 0.73 1.33 1.48
N ILE A 62 0.22 1.36 2.72
CA ILE A 62 -1.20 1.58 3.01
C ILE A 62 -1.32 2.85 3.85
N GLY A 63 -2.01 3.87 3.34
CA GLY A 63 -2.18 5.18 3.98
C GLY A 63 -1.30 6.31 3.39
N SER A 64 -1.18 7.46 4.05
CA SER A 64 -1.76 7.77 5.38
C SER A 64 -3.26 7.99 5.34
N GLU A 65 -3.82 8.30 4.18
CA GLU A 65 -5.22 8.59 3.93
C GLU A 65 -6.00 7.27 3.89
N MET A 66 -6.34 6.70 5.05
CA MET A 66 -7.01 5.40 5.17
C MET A 66 -8.33 5.47 5.97
N SER A 67 -8.90 6.67 6.10
CA SER A 67 -9.93 6.98 7.08
C SER A 67 -11.27 6.29 6.86
N ALA A 68 -11.63 5.93 5.61
CA ALA A 68 -12.80 5.11 5.33
C ALA A 68 -12.55 3.61 5.56
N GLY A 69 -11.28 3.18 5.64
CA GLY A 69 -10.88 1.79 5.86
C GLY A 69 -10.22 1.15 4.64
N VAL A 70 -9.23 0.30 4.90
CA VAL A 70 -8.56 -0.56 3.91
C VAL A 70 -8.62 -2.00 4.37
N GLU A 71 -9.13 -2.90 3.51
CA GLU A 71 -9.21 -4.33 3.84
C GLU A 71 -9.05 -5.29 2.68
N ASN A 72 -8.70 -6.54 3.00
CA ASN A 72 -8.59 -7.64 2.04
C ASN A 72 -7.62 -7.29 0.90
N VAL A 73 -6.37 -7.03 1.28
CA VAL A 73 -5.26 -6.81 0.34
C VAL A 73 -4.40 -8.07 0.33
N TYR A 74 -4.17 -8.63 -0.85
CA TYR A 74 -3.30 -9.78 -1.07
C TYR A 74 -2.13 -9.37 -1.98
N MET A 75 -0.91 -9.53 -1.47
CA MET A 75 0.33 -9.24 -2.19
C MET A 75 1.16 -10.51 -2.30
N ASP A 76 1.50 -10.94 -3.51
CA ASP A 76 2.20 -12.20 -3.76
C ASP A 76 3.21 -12.12 -4.91
N ASN A 77 4.35 -12.80 -4.77
CA ASN A 77 5.38 -12.87 -5.80
C ASN A 77 5.87 -11.48 -6.24
N ILE A 78 6.44 -10.74 -5.29
CA ILE A 78 6.95 -9.38 -5.52
C ILE A 78 8.44 -9.33 -5.24
N ARG A 79 9.18 -8.71 -6.17
CA ARG A 79 10.58 -8.35 -5.96
C ARG A 79 10.68 -6.87 -5.63
N ILE A 80 11.16 -6.55 -4.44
CA ILE A 80 11.39 -5.18 -3.98
C ILE A 80 12.88 -4.90 -4.05
N GLY A 81 13.28 -3.87 -4.80
CA GLY A 81 14.66 -3.41 -4.88
C GLY A 81 15.12 -2.70 -3.60
N SER A 82 16.11 -1.82 -3.73
CA SER A 82 16.57 -0.97 -2.62
C SER A 82 15.54 0.13 -2.31
N VAL A 83 14.90 0.07 -1.14
CA VAL A 83 13.88 1.03 -0.69
C VAL A 83 14.17 1.57 0.72
N LYS A 84 13.46 2.61 1.16
CA LYS A 84 13.48 3.04 2.56
C LYS A 84 12.71 2.07 3.46
N ASN A 85 11.44 1.76 3.16
CA ASN A 85 10.70 0.70 3.86
C ASN A 85 10.04 -0.23 2.84
N ALA A 86 10.08 -1.55 3.06
CA ALA A 86 9.49 -2.49 2.10
C ALA A 86 7.96 -2.49 2.18
N ILE A 87 7.40 -2.62 3.39
CA ILE A 87 5.96 -2.59 3.64
C ILE A 87 5.71 -1.59 4.77
N TYR A 88 4.90 -0.57 4.50
CA TYR A 88 4.63 0.48 5.46
C TYR A 88 3.14 0.81 5.55
N PHE A 89 2.56 0.56 6.71
CA PHE A 89 1.22 1.03 7.05
C PHE A 89 1.34 2.35 7.80
N LYS A 90 0.71 3.41 7.28
CA LYS A 90 0.78 4.77 7.81
C LYS A 90 -0.60 5.18 8.33
N SER A 91 -0.67 5.59 9.59
CA SER A 91 -1.87 6.24 10.15
C SER A 91 -1.49 7.19 11.30
N ASN A 92 -2.47 7.94 11.80
CA ASN A 92 -2.36 8.75 13.01
C ASN A 92 -3.70 8.77 13.75
N ARG A 93 -3.74 9.39 14.94
CA ARG A 93 -4.94 9.42 15.79
C ARG A 93 -6.14 10.12 15.16
N ASP A 94 -5.92 11.01 14.19
CA ASP A 94 -6.98 11.80 13.55
C ASP A 94 -7.67 11.03 12.43
N ARG A 95 -7.00 10.01 11.85
CA ARG A 95 -7.53 9.24 10.72
C ARG A 95 -8.75 8.40 11.09
N GLY A 96 -8.75 7.77 12.26
CA GLY A 96 -9.73 6.71 12.57
C GLY A 96 -9.62 5.54 11.57
N GLY A 97 -10.76 4.96 11.20
CA GLY A 97 -10.80 3.86 10.22
C GLY A 97 -10.08 2.60 10.68
N TYR A 98 -9.68 1.77 9.72
CA TYR A 98 -8.95 0.52 9.98
C TYR A 98 -8.06 0.11 8.80
N ILE A 99 -7.01 -0.65 9.10
CA ILE A 99 -6.26 -1.47 8.15
C ILE A 99 -6.37 -2.91 8.66
N ARG A 100 -7.00 -3.81 7.90
CA ARG A 100 -7.20 -5.21 8.35
C ARG A 100 -7.11 -6.20 7.19
N ASN A 101 -6.87 -7.47 7.51
CA ASN A 101 -6.84 -8.56 6.53
C ASN A 101 -5.85 -8.29 5.39
N ILE A 102 -4.62 -7.95 5.76
CA ILE A 102 -3.52 -7.73 4.82
C ILE A 102 -2.65 -8.99 4.80
N TYR A 103 -2.53 -9.58 3.62
CA TYR A 103 -1.81 -10.82 3.39
C TYR A 103 -0.66 -10.53 2.44
N VAL A 104 0.56 -10.82 2.90
CA VAL A 104 1.77 -10.61 2.12
C VAL A 104 2.53 -11.93 2.09
N ASN A 105 2.77 -12.46 0.90
CA ASN A 105 3.39 -13.75 0.68
C ASN A 105 4.46 -13.65 -0.42
N ASN A 106 5.46 -14.54 -0.38
CA ASN A 106 6.48 -14.67 -1.42
C ASN A 106 7.08 -13.32 -1.88
N ILE A 107 7.75 -12.63 -0.96
CA ILE A 107 8.40 -11.34 -1.22
C ILE A 107 9.92 -11.50 -1.13
N GLU A 108 10.61 -11.09 -2.18
CA GLU A 108 12.07 -10.92 -2.18
C GLU A 108 12.38 -9.44 -1.98
N ILE A 109 13.25 -9.12 -1.01
CA ILE A 109 13.65 -7.74 -0.72
C ILE A 109 15.17 -7.67 -0.85
N GLU A 110 15.66 -6.81 -1.74
CA GLU A 110 17.09 -6.62 -1.94
C GLU A 110 17.73 -5.86 -0.76
N HIS A 111 17.19 -4.69 -0.43
CA HIS A 111 17.69 -3.89 0.70
C HIS A 111 16.62 -2.91 1.21
N THR A 112 16.59 -2.71 2.53
CA THR A 112 15.78 -1.66 3.17
C THR A 112 16.66 -0.78 4.05
N GLN A 113 16.63 0.55 3.85
CA GLN A 113 17.36 1.48 4.74
C GLN A 113 16.72 1.60 6.12
N GLY A 114 15.39 1.52 6.17
CA GLY A 114 14.57 1.60 7.38
C GLY A 114 14.14 0.22 7.83
N ALA A 115 12.88 -0.15 7.56
CA ALA A 115 12.29 -1.39 8.02
C ALA A 115 11.73 -2.25 6.88
N ILE A 116 11.72 -3.56 7.09
CA ILE A 116 11.00 -4.51 6.23
C ILE A 116 9.49 -4.31 6.40
N LEU A 117 9.00 -4.28 7.64
CA LEU A 117 7.60 -4.04 7.96
C LEU A 117 7.51 -2.93 9.01
N ARG A 118 6.72 -1.91 8.72
CA ARG A 118 6.49 -0.76 9.59
C ARG A 118 4.99 -0.46 9.71
N PHE A 119 4.59 -0.01 10.89
CA PHE A 119 3.24 0.42 11.24
C PHE A 119 3.26 1.87 11.74
#